data_AF-A0A7C1P3C9-F1
#
_entry.id   AF-A0A7C1P3C9-F1
#
_cell.length_a   1.000
_cell.length_b   1.000
_cell.length_c   1.000
_cell.angle_alpha   90.00
_cell.angle_beta   90.00
_cell.angle_gamma   90.00
#
_symmetry.space_group_name_H-M   'P 1'
#
loop_
_entity.id
_entity.type
_entity.pdbx_description
1 polymer ?
#
loop_
_entity_poly.entity_id
_entity_poly.type
_entity_poly.pdbx_seq_one_letter_code
_entity_poly.pdbx_strand_id
1 'polypeptide(L)'
;MQSLNARIVTGLFLVALVPLLFFYIVHRVVRESQLVALERKEMAAHGEHAARLLAHAGEQLLTTVEDYATWDETYEQVDVRDPKWFETYLTGWLPSQFGFHLVILVDRQGHVVAACGEPEDETPGRWPEIRNALAGRRISGLRELRGRLYLLGAAPVLHSDRRGPVNGALVCGLLVDDAFVTELS
;
A
#
# COMPACT_ATOMS: atom_id res chain seq x y z
N MET A 1 -50.44 9.43 -60.64
CA MET A 1 -51.26 8.77 -59.60
C MET A 1 -50.43 7.65 -58.99
N GLN A 2 -49.81 7.86 -57.82
CA GLN A 2 -49.19 6.75 -57.09
C GLN A 2 -50.32 5.78 -56.71
N SER A 3 -50.25 4.55 -57.20
CA SER A 3 -51.30 3.55 -57.02
C SER A 3 -51.52 3.29 -55.53
N LEU A 4 -52.78 3.15 -55.12
CA LEU A 4 -53.23 2.95 -53.74
C LEU A 4 -52.41 1.88 -52.98
N ASN A 5 -51.93 0.88 -53.71
CA ASN A 5 -51.08 -0.20 -53.22
C ASN A 5 -49.71 0.28 -52.71
N ALA A 6 -49.10 1.29 -53.34
CA ALA A 6 -47.82 1.84 -52.90
C ALA A 6 -47.92 2.50 -51.51
N ARG A 7 -49.03 3.21 -51.25
CA ARG A 7 -49.29 3.84 -49.95
C ARG A 7 -49.50 2.82 -48.83
N ILE A 8 -50.24 1.73 -49.12
CA ILE A 8 -50.48 0.65 -48.15
C ILE A 8 -49.18 -0.10 -47.84
N VAL A 9 -48.37 -0.41 -48.85
CA VAL A 9 -47.08 -1.08 -48.67
C VAL A 9 -46.10 -0.20 -47.88
N THR A 10 -46.07 1.11 -48.16
CA THR A 10 -45.21 2.04 -47.42
C THR A 10 -45.65 2.18 -45.96
N GLY A 11 -46.96 2.23 -45.70
CA GLY A 11 -47.52 2.25 -44.35
C GLY A 11 -47.19 0.98 -43.56
N LEU A 12 -47.35 -0.21 -44.16
CA LEU A 12 -47.01 -1.48 -43.52
C LEU A 12 -45.51 -1.58 -43.21
N PHE A 13 -44.67 -1.13 -44.14
CA PHE A 13 -43.21 -1.12 -43.95
C PHE A 13 -42.80 -0.19 -42.80
N LEU A 14 -43.41 1.00 -42.70
CA LEU A 14 -43.19 1.93 -41.60
C LEU A 14 -43.61 1.34 -40.25
N VAL A 15 -44.77 0.68 -40.19
CA VAL A 15 -45.27 0.02 -38.96
C VAL A 15 -44.34 -1.10 -38.50
N ALA A 16 -43.73 -1.85 -39.43
CA ALA A 16 -42.74 -2.88 -39.09
C ALA A 16 -41.38 -2.30 -38.70
N LEU A 17 -40.98 -1.17 -39.30
CA LEU A 17 -39.68 -0.55 -39.09
C LEU A 17 -39.56 0.15 -37.73
N VAL A 18 -40.62 0.83 -37.28
CA VAL A 18 -40.66 1.57 -36.01
C VAL A 18 -40.32 0.69 -34.79
N PRO A 19 -40.94 -0.48 -34.55
CA PRO A 19 -40.61 -1.33 -33.40
C PRO A 19 -39.20 -1.90 -33.50
N LEU A 20 -38.67 -2.13 -34.72
CA LEU A 20 -37.32 -2.63 -34.93
C LEU A 20 -36.26 -1.57 -34.61
N LEU A 21 -36.50 -0.31 -35.02
CA LEU A 21 -35.70 0.85 -34.64
C LEU A 21 -35.76 1.09 -33.13
N PHE A 22 -36.96 1.03 -32.55
CA PHE A 22 -37.14 1.17 -31.11
C PHE A 22 -36.35 0.11 -30.33
N PHE A 23 -36.47 -1.17 -30.72
CA PHE A 23 -35.70 -2.26 -30.13
C PHE A 23 -34.19 -2.05 -30.25
N TYR A 24 -33.72 -1.62 -31.43
CA TYR A 24 -32.31 -1.32 -31.66
C TYR A 24 -31.78 -0.20 -30.75
N ILE A 25 -32.55 0.89 -30.59
CA ILE A 25 -32.19 2.03 -29.74
C ILE A 25 -32.13 1.61 -28.27
N VAL A 26 -33.16 0.90 -27.79
CA VAL A 26 -33.19 0.40 -26.40
C VAL A 26 -32.02 -0.54 -26.14
N HIS A 27 -31.75 -1.47 -27.04
CA HIS A 27 -30.65 -2.42 -26.90
C HIS A 27 -29.27 -1.76 -26.89
N ARG A 28 -29.07 -0.70 -27.69
CA ARG A 28 -27.86 0.14 -27.67
C ARG A 28 -27.67 0.85 -26.33
N VAL A 29 -28.70 1.58 -25.87
CA VAL A 29 -28.62 2.41 -24.65
C VAL A 29 -28.45 1.56 -23.38
N VAL A 30 -29.10 0.40 -23.32
CA VAL A 30 -29.01 -0.51 -22.16
C VAL A 30 -27.65 -1.21 -22.10
N ARG A 31 -27.05 -1.61 -23.23
CA ARG A 31 -25.74 -2.27 -23.22
C ARG A 31 -24.61 -1.35 -22.76
N GLU A 32 -24.58 -0.10 -23.21
CA GLU A 32 -23.49 0.83 -22.85
C GLU A 32 -23.54 1.24 -21.37
N SER A 33 -24.74 1.46 -20.81
CA SER A 33 -24.89 1.86 -19.41
C SER A 33 -24.60 0.74 -18.42
N GLN A 34 -24.96 -0.50 -18.76
CA GLN A 34 -24.66 -1.67 -17.92
C GLN A 34 -23.18 -2.04 -17.97
N LEU A 35 -22.52 -1.92 -19.12
CA LEU A 35 -21.09 -2.21 -19.26
C LEU A 35 -20.25 -1.22 -18.45
N VAL A 36 -20.51 0.08 -18.57
CA VAL A 36 -19.77 1.13 -17.84
C VAL A 36 -19.97 1.00 -16.32
N ALA A 37 -21.17 0.64 -15.87
CA ALA A 37 -21.43 0.42 -14.45
C ALA A 37 -20.75 -0.86 -13.91
N LEU A 38 -20.66 -1.92 -14.72
CA LEU A 38 -19.97 -3.15 -14.38
C LEU A 38 -18.45 -2.96 -14.34
N GLU A 39 -17.88 -2.33 -15.37
CA GLU A 39 -16.46 -1.97 -15.44
C GLU A 39 -16.05 -1.11 -14.24
N ARG A 40 -16.84 -0.10 -13.86
CA ARG A 40 -16.56 0.71 -12.66
C ARG A 40 -16.59 -0.10 -11.36
N LYS A 41 -17.52 -1.07 -11.24
CA LYS A 41 -17.58 -1.95 -10.07
C LYS A 41 -16.40 -2.90 -10.02
N GLU A 42 -15.99 -3.48 -11.15
CA GLU A 42 -14.81 -4.35 -11.22
C GLU A 42 -13.54 -3.56 -10.92
N MET A 43 -13.34 -2.38 -11.49
CA MET A 43 -12.19 -1.51 -11.20
C MET A 43 -12.11 -1.12 -9.72
N ALA A 44 -13.24 -0.78 -9.09
CA ALA A 44 -13.28 -0.49 -7.66
C ALA A 44 -12.99 -1.75 -6.81
N ALA A 45 -13.55 -2.91 -7.19
CA ALA A 45 -13.33 -4.16 -6.47
C ALA A 45 -11.88 -4.64 -6.56
N HIS A 46 -11.22 -4.49 -7.72
CA HIS A 46 -9.80 -4.81 -7.89
C HIS A 46 -8.90 -3.87 -7.07
N GLY A 47 -9.20 -2.57 -7.06
CA GLY A 47 -8.48 -1.59 -6.23
C GLY A 47 -8.62 -1.87 -4.73
N GLU A 48 -9.83 -2.17 -4.26
CA GLU A 48 -10.06 -2.56 -2.87
C GLU A 48 -9.34 -3.86 -2.49
N HIS A 49 -9.28 -4.82 -3.42
CA HIS A 49 -8.56 -6.06 -3.19
C HIS A 49 -7.06 -5.81 -3.02
N ALA A 50 -6.44 -5.06 -3.93
CA ALA A 50 -5.03 -4.68 -3.83
C ALA A 50 -4.72 -3.90 -2.54
N ALA A 51 -5.59 -2.95 -2.17
CA ALA A 51 -5.45 -2.19 -0.94
C ALA A 51 -5.52 -3.08 0.31
N ARG A 52 -6.41 -4.09 0.33
CA ARG A 52 -6.50 -5.06 1.43
C ARG A 52 -5.24 -5.93 1.53
N LEU A 53 -4.69 -6.39 0.41
CA LEU A 53 -3.45 -7.19 0.41
C LEU A 53 -2.27 -6.36 0.93
N LEU A 54 -2.12 -5.12 0.47
CA LEU A 54 -1.08 -4.22 0.96
C LEU A 54 -1.24 -3.88 2.44
N ALA A 55 -2.47 -3.67 2.92
CA ALA A 55 -2.74 -3.44 4.33
C ALA A 55 -2.37 -4.68 5.17
N HIS A 56 -2.68 -5.88 4.69
CA HIS A 56 -2.31 -7.12 5.37
C HIS A 56 -0.79 -7.30 5.44
N ALA A 57 -0.09 -7.11 4.32
CA ALA A 57 1.37 -7.15 4.26
C ALA A 57 2.00 -6.10 5.18
N GLY A 58 1.41 -4.89 5.24
CA GLY A 58 1.84 -3.82 6.13
C GLY A 58 1.71 -4.19 7.61
N GLU A 59 0.61 -4.83 8.00
CA GLU A 59 0.42 -5.32 9.37
C GLU A 59 1.37 -6.47 9.75
N GLN A 60 1.67 -7.37 8.80
CA GLN A 60 2.66 -8.43 9.00
C GLN A 60 4.06 -7.84 9.21
N LEU A 61 4.47 -6.91 8.35
CA LEU A 61 5.72 -6.17 8.50
C LEU A 61 5.77 -5.44 9.84
N LEU A 62 4.70 -4.73 10.20
CA LEU A 62 4.62 -3.94 11.42
C LEU A 62 4.72 -4.80 12.69
N THR A 63 4.14 -6.00 12.67
CA THR A 63 4.23 -6.95 13.79
C THR A 63 5.68 -7.37 14.00
N THR A 64 6.39 -7.74 12.94
CA THR A 64 7.82 -8.04 13.01
C THR A 64 8.60 -6.84 13.53
N VAL A 65 8.38 -5.64 13.01
CA VAL A 65 9.08 -4.43 13.46
C VAL A 65 8.85 -4.15 14.94
N GLU A 66 7.60 -4.29 15.42
CA GLU A 66 7.26 -4.08 16.83
C GLU A 66 7.96 -5.09 17.76
N ASP A 67 8.05 -6.35 17.34
CA ASP A 67 8.69 -7.39 18.15
C ASP A 67 10.17 -7.05 18.42
N TYR A 68 10.89 -6.47 17.46
CA TYR A 68 12.28 -6.01 17.67
C TYR A 68 12.36 -4.63 18.33
N ALA A 69 11.39 -3.74 18.08
CA ALA A 69 11.35 -2.42 18.70
C ALA A 69 11.09 -2.48 20.21
N THR A 70 10.52 -3.59 20.69
CA THR A 70 10.21 -3.81 22.11
C THR A 70 11.26 -4.62 22.84
N TRP A 71 12.38 -5.00 22.22
CA TRP A 71 13.48 -5.63 22.96
C TRP A 71 14.14 -4.62 23.89
N ASP A 72 14.40 -5.03 25.13
CA ASP A 72 15.10 -4.17 26.10
C ASP A 72 16.50 -3.82 25.59
N GLU A 73 17.15 -4.73 24.84
CA GLU A 73 18.41 -4.46 24.16
C GLU A 73 18.26 -3.36 23.10
N THR A 74 17.19 -3.37 22.29
CA THR A 74 16.92 -2.29 21.32
C THR A 74 16.73 -0.96 22.05
N TYR A 75 16.00 -0.97 23.18
CA TYR A 75 15.79 0.21 24.01
C TYR A 75 17.11 0.79 24.52
N GLU A 76 17.98 -0.04 25.07
CA GLU A 76 19.30 0.35 25.57
C GLU A 76 20.22 0.86 24.44
N GLN A 77 20.18 0.22 23.27
CA GLN A 77 21.08 0.52 22.16
C GLN A 77 20.77 1.85 21.47
N VAL A 78 19.58 2.41 21.64
CA VAL A 78 19.31 3.79 21.21
C VAL A 78 20.25 4.79 21.90
N ASP A 79 20.58 4.54 23.17
CA ASP A 79 21.44 5.40 23.97
C ASP A 79 22.92 4.97 23.92
N VAL A 80 23.20 3.65 23.99
CA VAL A 80 24.57 3.11 23.96
C VAL A 80 25.21 3.25 22.58
N ARG A 81 24.43 3.04 21.52
CA ARG A 81 24.82 3.15 20.11
C ARG A 81 26.02 2.26 19.72
N ASP A 82 26.05 1.00 20.19
CA ASP A 82 27.13 0.08 19.82
C ASP A 82 27.03 -0.32 18.34
N PRO A 83 27.98 0.10 17.48
CA PRO A 83 27.95 -0.23 16.05
C PRO A 83 27.96 -1.73 15.79
N LYS A 84 28.66 -2.51 16.63
CA LYS A 84 28.76 -3.96 16.47
C LYS A 84 27.43 -4.65 16.73
N TRP A 85 26.69 -4.17 17.72
CA TRP A 85 25.35 -4.69 18.00
C TRP A 85 24.41 -4.39 16.83
N PHE A 86 24.46 -3.18 16.26
CA PHE A 86 23.67 -2.84 15.08
C PHE A 86 24.02 -3.69 13.87
N GLU A 87 25.30 -3.91 13.57
CA GLU A 87 25.74 -4.80 12.49
C GLU A 87 25.25 -6.24 12.70
N THR A 88 25.31 -6.72 13.94
CA THR A 88 24.93 -8.10 14.26
C THR A 88 23.42 -8.32 14.19
N TYR A 89 22.64 -7.44 14.83
CA TYR A 89 21.22 -7.69 15.10
C TYR A 89 20.24 -6.91 14.23
N LEU A 90 20.56 -5.67 13.84
CA LEU A 90 19.62 -4.83 13.09
C LEU A 90 19.95 -4.70 11.60
N THR A 91 21.20 -4.42 11.26
CA THR A 91 21.61 -4.08 9.89
C THR A 91 22.19 -5.26 9.12
N GLY A 92 22.62 -6.32 9.82
CA GLY A 92 23.00 -7.60 9.22
C GLY A 92 21.88 -8.64 9.29
N TRP A 93 21.45 -9.01 10.51
CA TRP A 93 20.48 -10.09 10.70
C TRP A 93 19.10 -9.80 10.12
N LEU A 94 18.45 -8.68 10.47
CA LEU A 94 17.08 -8.39 10.02
C LEU A 94 16.92 -8.38 8.48
N PRO A 95 17.78 -7.68 7.70
CA PRO A 95 17.74 -7.76 6.24
C PRO A 95 17.86 -9.18 5.72
N SER A 96 18.79 -9.96 6.26
CA SER A 96 19.05 -11.33 5.80
C SER A 96 17.91 -12.30 6.13
N GLN A 97 17.26 -12.12 7.28
CA GLN A 97 16.24 -13.03 7.80
C GLN A 97 14.84 -12.72 7.25
N PHE A 98 14.50 -11.44 7.05
CA PHE A 98 13.16 -11.00 6.66
C PHE A 98 13.13 -10.33 5.28
N GLY A 99 14.25 -10.27 4.56
CA GLY A 99 14.33 -9.61 3.25
C GLY A 99 14.14 -8.10 3.33
N PHE A 100 14.37 -7.48 4.48
CA PHE A 100 14.23 -6.03 4.61
C PHE A 100 15.30 -5.32 3.79
N HIS A 101 14.84 -4.39 2.96
CA HIS A 101 15.68 -3.56 2.10
C HIS A 101 16.06 -2.24 2.77
N LEU A 102 15.37 -1.91 3.86
CA LEU A 102 15.58 -0.71 4.65
C LEU A 102 15.40 -1.07 6.13
N VAL A 103 16.34 -0.65 6.96
CA VAL A 103 16.25 -0.70 8.43
C VAL A 103 16.81 0.61 8.95
N ILE A 104 16.03 1.35 9.74
CA ILE A 104 16.43 2.63 10.33
C ILE A 104 16.01 2.64 11.79
N LEU A 105 16.96 2.91 12.67
CA LEU A 105 16.74 3.22 14.07
C LEU A 105 17.00 4.71 14.30
N VAL A 106 16.05 5.40 14.92
CA VAL A 106 16.22 6.80 15.33
C VAL A 106 16.07 6.99 16.82
N ASP A 107 16.71 8.02 17.36
CA ASP A 107 16.53 8.47 18.73
C ASP A 107 15.23 9.29 18.93
N ARG A 108 14.97 9.70 20.17
CA ARG A 108 13.79 10.50 20.56
C ARG A 108 13.68 11.83 19.82
N GLN A 109 14.80 12.37 19.33
CA GLN A 109 14.86 13.62 18.60
C GLN A 109 14.75 13.39 17.08
N GLY A 110 14.69 12.13 16.64
CA GLY A 110 14.62 11.75 15.23
C GLY A 110 15.99 11.71 14.54
N HIS A 111 17.11 11.77 15.28
CA HIS A 111 18.42 11.54 14.67
C HIS A 111 18.60 10.06 14.39
N VAL A 112 19.20 9.75 13.24
CA VAL A 112 19.53 8.37 12.87
C VAL A 112 20.63 7.86 13.79
N VAL A 113 20.32 6.78 14.49
CA VAL A 113 21.25 6.03 15.35
C VAL A 113 21.97 4.96 14.52
N ALA A 114 21.20 4.23 13.72
CA ALA A 114 21.71 3.22 12.80
C ALA A 114 20.80 3.15 11.57
N ALA A 115 21.37 2.89 10.40
CA ALA A 115 20.61 2.68 9.18
C ALA A 115 21.32 1.69 8.26
N CYS A 116 20.54 0.91 7.52
CA CYS A 116 20.96 0.08 6.40
C CYS A 116 19.87 0.13 5.32
N GLY A 117 20.27 0.01 4.06
CA GLY A 117 19.43 0.47 2.95
C GLY A 117 19.53 1.99 2.78
N GLU A 118 18.60 2.62 2.05
CA GLU A 118 18.93 3.91 1.44
C GLU A 118 18.36 5.14 2.16
N PRO A 119 19.21 5.85 2.91
CA PRO A 119 19.17 7.32 2.87
C PRO A 119 20.55 7.96 2.67
N GLU A 120 20.65 8.98 1.79
CA GLU A 120 21.80 9.91 1.77
C GLU A 120 21.45 11.41 1.59
N ASP A 121 20.25 11.79 1.11
CA ASP A 121 19.81 13.22 1.01
C ASP A 121 18.42 13.49 1.65
N GLU A 122 17.82 12.50 2.32
CA GLU A 122 16.62 12.69 3.13
C GLU A 122 16.93 12.55 4.61
N THR A 123 16.16 13.25 5.46
CA THR A 123 16.27 13.17 6.92
C THR A 123 15.17 12.24 7.44
N PRO A 124 15.45 10.95 7.73
CA PRO A 124 14.41 9.98 8.09
C PRO A 124 13.60 10.41 9.31
N GLY A 125 14.21 11.12 10.27
CA GLY A 125 13.51 11.72 11.41
C GLY A 125 12.29 12.58 11.07
N ARG A 126 12.22 13.12 9.84
CA ARG A 126 11.11 13.94 9.34
C ARG A 126 10.06 13.13 8.60
N TRP A 127 10.20 11.82 8.48
CA TRP A 127 9.18 10.97 7.87
C TRP A 127 7.94 10.88 8.76
N PRO A 128 6.71 10.99 8.22
CA PRO A 128 5.47 10.80 8.96
C PRO A 128 5.42 9.50 9.76
N GLU A 129 5.94 8.40 9.20
CA GLU A 129 5.98 7.08 9.83
C GLU A 129 6.83 7.13 11.11
N ILE A 130 8.01 7.74 11.02
CA ILE A 130 8.91 7.95 12.17
C ILE A 130 8.28 8.89 13.20
N ARG A 131 7.70 10.02 12.79
CA ARG A 131 7.03 10.94 13.74
C ARG A 131 5.85 10.28 14.45
N ASN A 132 5.10 9.42 13.76
CA ASN A 132 4.01 8.66 14.35
C ASN A 132 4.52 7.64 15.37
N ALA A 133 5.60 6.92 15.04
CA ALA A 133 6.27 6.03 15.97
C ALA A 133 6.83 6.77 17.18
N LEU A 134 7.49 7.91 17.01
CA LEU A 134 7.96 8.76 18.11
C LEU A 134 6.82 9.30 18.99
N ALA A 135 5.61 9.43 18.43
CA ALA A 135 4.39 9.75 19.18
C ALA A 135 3.74 8.52 19.84
N GLY A 136 4.39 7.35 19.82
CA GLY A 136 3.92 6.11 20.43
C GLY A 136 2.97 5.29 19.56
N ARG A 137 2.85 5.58 18.26
CA ARG A 137 1.93 4.86 17.36
C ARG A 137 2.68 3.96 16.40
N ARG A 138 2.31 2.68 16.36
CA ARG A 138 2.69 1.77 15.28
C ARG A 138 1.96 2.16 13.99
N ILE A 139 2.66 2.21 12.87
CA ILE A 139 2.07 2.56 11.57
C ILE A 139 2.77 1.81 10.44
N SER A 140 2.00 1.38 9.45
CA SER A 140 2.50 0.88 8.17
C SER A 140 2.05 1.79 7.03
N GLY A 141 2.82 1.85 5.95
CA GLY A 141 2.49 2.73 4.82
C GLY A 141 3.45 2.58 3.65
N LEU A 142 3.05 3.14 2.51
CA LEU A 142 3.89 3.18 1.32
C LEU A 142 4.69 4.48 1.28
N ARG A 143 5.98 4.37 0.96
CA ARG A 143 6.87 5.52 0.76
C ARG A 143 7.70 5.33 -0.50
N GLU A 144 7.70 6.36 -1.33
CA GLU A 144 8.61 6.42 -2.48
C GLU A 144 9.95 6.97 -2.01
N LEU A 145 11.04 6.26 -2.32
CA LEU A 145 12.42 6.65 -2.07
C LEU A 145 13.19 6.48 -3.38
N ARG A 146 13.76 7.57 -3.91
CA ARG A 146 14.57 7.56 -5.15
C ARG A 146 13.88 6.86 -6.34
N GLY A 147 12.57 7.07 -6.50
CA GLY A 147 11.78 6.47 -7.58
C GLY A 147 11.41 5.00 -7.38
N ARG A 148 11.69 4.43 -6.20
CA ARG A 148 11.31 3.07 -5.81
C ARG A 148 10.29 3.12 -4.69
N LEU A 149 9.27 2.27 -4.78
CA LEU A 149 8.20 2.21 -3.79
C LEU A 149 8.57 1.19 -2.69
N TYR A 150 8.45 1.60 -1.44
CA TYR A 150 8.68 0.76 -0.28
C TYR A 150 7.41 0.66 0.56
N LEU A 151 7.13 -0.54 1.04
CA LEU A 151 6.20 -0.76 2.14
C LEU A 151 7.00 -0.67 3.44
N LEU A 152 6.67 0.32 4.27
CA LEU A 152 7.33 0.59 5.54
C LEU A 152 6.45 0.18 6.71
N GLY A 153 7.08 -0.32 7.77
CA GLY A 153 6.51 -0.49 9.10
C GLY A 153 7.36 0.29 10.10
N ALA A 154 6.72 1.09 10.96
CA ALA A 154 7.37 1.90 11.97
C ALA A 154 6.72 1.69 13.34
N ALA A 155 7.53 1.40 14.35
CA ALA A 155 7.07 1.18 15.72
C ALA A 155 7.91 1.99 16.74
N PRO A 156 7.30 2.46 17.85
CA PRO A 156 8.04 3.07 18.94
C PRO A 156 9.00 2.05 19.58
N VAL A 157 10.19 2.51 19.93
CA VAL A 157 11.09 1.73 20.78
C VAL A 157 10.64 1.85 22.23
N LEU A 158 10.28 0.73 22.84
CA LEU A 158 9.73 0.59 24.19
C LEU A 158 10.42 -0.56 24.92
N HIS A 159 10.18 -0.69 26.22
CA HIS A 159 10.61 -1.87 26.97
C HIS A 159 9.83 -3.13 26.53
N SER A 160 10.34 -4.30 26.90
CA SER A 160 9.74 -5.62 26.58
C SER A 160 8.32 -5.82 27.09
N ASP A 161 7.94 -5.10 28.14
CA ASP A 161 6.57 -5.06 28.65
C ASP A 161 5.63 -4.12 27.86
N ARG A 162 6.12 -3.53 26.76
CA ARG A 162 5.47 -2.50 25.93
C ARG A 162 5.10 -1.23 26.72
N ARG A 163 5.85 -0.92 27.79
CA ARG A 163 5.67 0.29 28.59
C ARG A 163 6.93 1.15 28.58
N GLY A 164 6.84 2.24 29.32
CA GLY A 164 7.89 3.22 29.44
C GLY A 164 7.78 4.32 28.40
N PRO A 165 8.61 5.35 28.53
CA PRO A 165 8.63 6.43 27.57
C PRO A 165 9.23 5.93 26.25
N VAL A 166 8.67 6.39 25.12
CA VAL A 166 9.23 6.12 23.78
C VAL A 166 10.69 6.57 23.74
N ASN A 167 11.64 5.65 23.54
CA ASN A 167 13.06 5.98 23.48
C ASN A 167 13.58 6.23 22.06
N GLY A 168 12.76 5.94 21.05
CA GLY A 168 13.13 6.09 19.66
C GLY A 168 12.07 5.50 18.75
N ALA A 169 12.42 5.29 17.49
CA ALA A 169 11.58 4.55 16.55
C ALA A 169 12.44 3.61 15.70
N LEU A 170 11.93 2.40 15.50
CA LEU A 170 12.46 1.44 14.54
C LEU A 170 11.57 1.43 13.31
N VAL A 171 12.20 1.50 12.13
CA VAL A 171 11.53 1.43 10.84
C VAL A 171 12.20 0.36 10.00
N CYS A 172 11.40 -0.54 9.44
CA CYS A 172 11.87 -1.46 8.41
C CYS A 172 11.04 -1.28 7.13
N GLY A 173 11.65 -1.61 6.00
CA GLY A 173 11.02 -1.47 4.69
C GLY A 173 11.30 -2.64 3.76
N LEU A 174 10.26 -3.02 3.02
CA LEU A 174 10.30 -3.95 1.90
C LEU A 174 10.16 -3.18 0.60
N LEU A 175 10.94 -3.54 -0.41
CA LEU A 175 10.76 -3.00 -1.74
C LEU A 175 9.50 -3.61 -2.37
N VAL A 176 8.65 -2.76 -2.95
CA VAL A 176 7.49 -3.19 -3.72
C VAL A 176 7.92 -3.35 -5.18
N ASP A 177 8.32 -4.57 -5.54
CA ASP A 177 8.68 -4.99 -6.90
C ASP A 177 7.81 -6.17 -7.38
N ASP A 178 8.10 -6.68 -8.57
CA ASP A 178 7.37 -7.82 -9.14
C ASP A 178 7.45 -9.08 -8.26
N ALA A 179 8.56 -9.27 -7.54
CA ALA A 179 8.72 -10.39 -6.63
C ALA A 179 7.78 -10.26 -5.42
N PHE A 180 7.71 -9.07 -4.82
CA PHE A 180 6.78 -8.75 -3.73
C PHE A 180 5.31 -8.95 -4.17
N VAL A 181 4.95 -8.48 -5.37
CA VAL A 181 3.58 -8.65 -5.89
C VAL A 181 3.24 -10.13 -6.11
N THR A 182 4.20 -10.92 -6.58
CA THR A 182 4.02 -12.37 -6.77
C THR A 182 3.86 -13.12 -5.44
N GLU A 183 4.49 -12.64 -4.36
CA GLU A 183 4.31 -13.22 -3.02
C GLU A 183 2.93 -12.93 -2.42
N LEU A 184 2.27 -11.85 -2.85
CA LEU A 184 0.94 -11.45 -2.40
C LEU A 184 -0.23 -12.07 -3.18
N SER A 185 0.01 -12.66 -4.36
CA SER A 185 -1.01 -13.23 -5.25
C SER A 185 -1.27 -14.70 -4.99
#